data_AF-A0A355A4G6-F1
#
_entry.id   AF-A0A355A4G6-F1
#
_cell.length_a   1.000
_cell.length_b   1.000
_cell.length_c   1.000
_cell.angle_alpha   90.00
_cell.angle_beta   90.00
_cell.angle_gamma   90.00
#
_symmetry.space_group_name_H-M   'P 1'
#
loop_
_entity.id
_entity.type
_entity.pdbx_description
1 polymer ?
#
loop_
_entity_poly.entity_id
_entity_poly.type
_entity_poly.pdbx_seq_one_letter_code
_entity_poly.pdbx_strand_id
1 'polypeptide(L)'
;MATLRLIFRRYKLEVVMILPLILFILGFTLLPVLQCIFYSFQDRITEEFPTLANYRLIVGNPKFGDALKNTLIVTAIGLTLEMGGGLLIALLLTVSSKIKGLFRTITMIPMGVPTIVSGVIMLYIFSSNGYFNEFLYRIGV
;
A
#
# COMPACT_ATOMS: atom_id res chain seq x y z
N MET A 1 36.25 6.64 -13.49
CA MET A 1 35.72 7.93 -13.99
C MET A 1 35.64 8.04 -15.52
N ALA A 2 36.56 7.46 -16.31
CA ALA A 2 36.53 7.56 -17.78
C ALA A 2 35.35 6.83 -18.46
N THR A 3 34.89 5.72 -17.89
CA THR A 3 33.75 4.92 -18.38
C THR A 3 32.40 5.65 -18.28
N LEU A 4 32.15 6.37 -17.19
CA LEU A 4 30.93 7.19 -17.00
C LEU A 4 30.80 8.29 -18.07
N ARG A 5 31.91 8.94 -18.44
CA ARG A 5 31.92 9.98 -19.49
C ARG A 5 31.60 9.41 -20.88
N LEU A 6 32.00 8.18 -21.18
CA LEU A 6 31.71 7.52 -22.47
C LEU A 6 30.24 7.09 -22.57
N ILE A 7 29.66 6.56 -21.49
CA ILE A 7 28.24 6.21 -21.39
C ILE A 7 27.39 7.47 -21.60
N PHE A 8 27.69 8.56 -20.88
CA PHE A 8 26.97 9.82 -21.02
C PHE A 8 27.05 10.38 -22.44
N ARG A 9 28.14 10.16 -23.19
CA ARG A 9 28.27 10.66 -24.56
C ARG A 9 27.49 9.84 -25.59
N ARG A 10 27.32 8.53 -25.36
CA ARG A 10 26.57 7.60 -26.22
C ARG A 10 25.05 7.61 -25.93
N TYR A 11 24.66 7.86 -24.69
CA TYR A 11 23.27 7.77 -24.20
C TYR A 11 22.69 9.11 -23.73
N LYS A 12 23.19 10.25 -24.26
CA LYS A 12 22.74 11.60 -23.86
C LYS A 12 21.22 11.75 -23.92
N LEU A 13 20.59 11.28 -25.01
CA LEU A 13 19.15 11.40 -25.22
C LEU A 13 18.36 10.60 -24.18
N GLU A 14 18.77 9.35 -23.92
CA GLU A 14 18.13 8.50 -22.91
C GLU A 14 18.23 9.09 -21.50
N VAL A 15 19.40 9.63 -21.14
CA VAL A 15 19.60 10.29 -19.85
C VAL A 15 18.72 11.53 -19.73
N VAL A 16 18.65 12.37 -20.77
CA VAL A 16 17.80 13.57 -20.77
C VAL A 16 16.32 13.21 -20.68
N MET A 17 15.87 12.12 -21.30
CA MET A 17 14.48 11.68 -21.24
C MET A 17 14.06 11.13 -19.88
N ILE A 18 14.98 10.47 -19.16
CA ILE A 18 14.71 9.91 -17.82
C ILE A 18 14.97 10.94 -16.72
N LEU A 19 15.75 11.99 -17.00
CA LEU A 19 16.11 13.02 -16.02
C LEU A 19 14.89 13.65 -15.30
N PRO A 20 13.78 14.03 -15.96
CA PRO A 20 12.61 14.58 -15.27
C PRO A 20 12.00 13.60 -14.27
N LEU A 21 11.94 12.31 -14.61
CA LEU A 21 11.45 11.26 -13.71
C LEU A 21 12.37 11.11 -12.49
N ILE A 22 13.69 11.11 -12.71
CA ILE A 22 14.67 11.04 -11.62
C ILE A 22 14.52 12.25 -10.69
N LEU A 23 14.47 13.46 -11.25
CA LEU A 23 14.29 14.68 -10.46
C LEU A 23 12.97 14.67 -9.69
N PHE A 24 11.90 14.15 -10.28
CA PHE A 24 10.62 13.99 -9.61
C PHE A 24 10.71 13.02 -8.42
N ILE A 25 11.25 11.81 -8.63
CA ILE A 25 11.38 10.81 -7.56
C ILE A 25 12.29 11.34 -6.44
N LEU A 26 13.42 11.95 -6.78
CA LEU A 26 14.33 12.51 -5.78
C LEU A 26 13.66 13.66 -5.02
N GLY A 27 13.04 14.60 -5.73
CA GLY A 27 12.45 15.81 -5.16
C GLY A 27 11.19 15.56 -4.32
N PHE A 28 10.29 14.70 -4.80
CA PHE A 28 8.96 14.52 -4.21
C PHE A 28 8.76 13.21 -3.46
N THR A 29 9.68 12.25 -3.59
CA THR A 29 9.62 10.98 -2.84
C THR A 29 10.78 10.86 -1.88
N LEU A 30 12.02 10.99 -2.36
CA LEU A 30 13.18 10.71 -1.53
C LEU A 30 13.46 11.83 -0.53
N LEU A 31 13.44 13.10 -0.95
CA LEU A 31 13.63 14.24 -0.05
C LEU A 31 12.65 14.25 1.14
N PRO A 32 11.32 14.13 0.97
CA PRO A 32 10.41 14.12 2.12
C PRO A 32 10.62 12.91 3.03
N VAL A 33 11.00 11.74 2.49
CA VAL A 33 11.35 10.58 3.32
C VAL A 33 12.59 10.86 4.18
N LEU A 34 13.63 11.46 3.60
CA LEU A 34 14.83 11.84 4.34
C LEU A 34 14.51 12.92 5.39
N GLN A 35 13.63 13.86 5.09
CA GLN A 35 13.15 14.85 6.04
C GLN A 35 12.39 14.20 7.20
N CYS A 36 11.49 13.26 6.93
CA CYS A 36 10.78 12.51 7.97
C CYS A 36 11.75 11.75 8.89
N ILE A 37 12.81 11.15 8.32
CA ILE A 37 13.86 10.48 9.11
C ILE A 37 14.64 11.51 9.92
N PHE A 38 15.00 12.66 9.35
CA PHE A 38 15.69 13.70 10.10
C PHE A 38 14.84 14.20 11.29
N TYR A 39 13.56 14.53 11.03
CA TYR A 39 12.63 15.00 12.05
C TYR A 39 12.28 13.93 13.09
N SER A 40 12.40 12.64 12.79
CA SER A 40 12.17 11.60 13.80
C SER A 40 13.25 11.60 14.90
N PHE A 41 14.44 12.12 14.61
CA PHE A 41 15.54 12.31 15.56
C PHE A 41 15.66 13.73 16.12
N GLN A 42 14.71 14.62 15.81
CA GLN A 42 14.67 15.99 16.33
C GLN A 42 13.50 16.15 17.29
N ASP A 43 13.72 16.81 18.43
CA ASP A 43 12.63 17.20 19.31
C ASP A 43 11.80 18.31 18.64
N ARG A 44 10.48 18.16 18.57
CA ARG A 44 9.61 19.12 17.91
C ARG A 44 9.53 20.47 18.63
N ILE A 45 9.74 20.49 19.95
CA ILE A 45 9.54 21.67 20.80
C ILE A 45 10.87 22.37 21.05
N THR A 46 11.90 21.62 21.44
CA THR A 46 13.22 22.18 21.77
C THR A 46 14.15 22.28 20.57
N GLU A 47 13.76 21.70 19.43
CA GLU A 47 14.59 21.55 18.22
C GLU A 47 15.92 20.80 18.46
N GLU A 48 16.05 20.14 19.61
CA GLU A 48 17.26 19.42 20.00
C GLU A 48 17.52 18.24 19.05
N PHE A 49 18.76 18.14 18.55
CA PHE A 49 19.22 17.10 17.64
C PHE A 49 20.68 16.70 17.95
N PRO A 50 21.02 15.39 18.00
CA PRO A 50 20.16 14.23 17.82
C PRO A 50 19.49 13.75 19.12
N THR A 51 18.22 13.35 19.06
CA THR A 51 17.47 12.77 20.18
C THR A 51 16.71 11.49 19.80
N LEU A 52 16.41 10.66 20.81
CA LEU A 52 15.53 9.49 20.70
C LEU A 52 14.19 9.68 21.43
N ALA A 53 13.87 10.90 21.84
CA ALA A 53 12.66 11.22 22.62
C ALA A 53 11.37 10.75 21.92
N ASN A 54 11.25 11.00 20.61
CA ASN A 54 10.09 10.56 19.81
C ASN A 54 9.89 9.04 19.85
N TYR A 55 10.96 8.27 19.73
CA TYR A 55 10.90 6.80 19.79
C TYR A 55 10.53 6.30 21.18
N ARG A 56 11.10 6.88 22.25
CA ARG A 56 10.75 6.54 23.63
C ARG A 56 9.28 6.83 23.93
N LEU A 57 8.75 7.94 23.43
CA LEU A 57 7.35 8.32 23.57
C LEU A 57 6.42 7.29 22.91
N ILE A 58 6.75 6.83 21.70
CA ILE A 58 5.96 5.85 20.97
C ILE A 58 6.02 4.48 21.65
N VAL A 59 7.22 3.99 22.00
CA VAL A 59 7.40 2.67 22.64
C VAL A 59 6.80 2.64 24.04
N GLY A 60 6.84 3.75 24.77
CA GLY A 60 6.18 3.89 26.07
C GLY A 60 4.65 4.00 25.99
N ASN A 61 4.06 4.17 24.81
CA ASN A 61 2.62 4.28 24.65
C ASN A 61 1.96 2.89 24.73
N PRO A 62 1.02 2.66 25.68
CA PRO A 62 0.40 1.35 25.86
C PRO A 62 -0.37 0.87 24.63
N LYS A 63 -0.85 1.78 23.76
CA LYS A 63 -1.58 1.43 22.54
C LYS A 63 -0.68 1.05 21.36
N PHE A 64 0.62 1.35 21.42
CA PHE A 64 1.52 1.13 20.29
C PHE A 64 1.67 -0.36 19.97
N GLY A 65 1.82 -1.20 21.00
CA GLY A 65 1.91 -2.65 20.84
C GLY A 65 0.66 -3.25 20.19
N ASP A 66 -0.52 -2.83 20.66
CA ASP A 66 -1.80 -3.29 20.09
C ASP A 66 -1.98 -2.84 18.64
N ALA A 67 -1.64 -1.58 18.33
CA ALA A 67 -1.71 -1.06 16.96
C ALA A 67 -0.76 -1.81 16.01
N LEU A 68 0.48 -2.08 16.46
CA LEU A 68 1.46 -2.84 15.69
C LEU A 68 0.99 -4.27 15.46
N LYS A 69 0.51 -4.95 16.51
CA LYS A 69 -0.03 -6.31 16.45
C LYS A 69 -1.21 -6.39 15.49
N ASN A 70 -2.16 -5.47 15.58
CA ASN A 70 -3.33 -5.43 14.69
C ASN A 70 -2.91 -5.23 13.23
N THR A 71 -1.98 -4.31 12.97
CA THR A 71 -1.45 -4.07 11.63
C THR A 71 -0.79 -5.32 11.05
N LEU A 72 0.05 -6.00 11.83
CA LEU A 72 0.72 -7.23 11.41
C LEU A 72 -0.27 -8.37 11.16
N ILE A 73 -1.26 -8.56 12.03
CA ILE A 73 -2.29 -9.59 11.87
C ILE A 73 -3.12 -9.34 10.61
N VAL A 74 -3.62 -8.11 10.43
CA VAL A 74 -4.43 -7.74 9.26
C VAL A 74 -3.61 -7.89 7.99
N THR A 75 -2.35 -7.46 7.98
CA THR A 75 -1.45 -7.59 6.82
C THR A 75 -1.17 -9.05 6.50
N ALA A 76 -0.86 -9.89 7.49
CA ALA A 76 -0.55 -11.29 7.28
C ALA A 76 -1.75 -12.08 6.75
N ILE A 77 -2.94 -11.88 7.34
CA ILE A 77 -4.18 -12.51 6.88
C ILE A 77 -4.53 -12.00 5.48
N GLY A 78 -4.50 -10.68 5.26
CA GLY A 78 -4.79 -10.06 3.98
C GLY A 78 -3.88 -10.58 2.87
N LEU A 79 -2.56 -10.54 3.07
CA LEU A 79 -1.58 -11.02 2.10
C LEU A 79 -1.77 -12.50 1.78
N THR A 80 -2.02 -13.34 2.78
CA THR A 80 -2.24 -14.77 2.57
C THR A 80 -3.49 -15.02 1.71
N LEU A 81 -4.59 -14.32 1.99
CA LEU A 81 -5.82 -14.44 1.23
C LEU A 81 -5.69 -13.86 -0.18
N GLU A 82 -5.03 -12.73 -0.34
CA GLU A 82 -4.80 -12.07 -1.64
C GLU A 82 -3.91 -12.91 -2.56
N MET A 83 -2.78 -13.41 -2.04
CA MET A 83 -1.88 -14.26 -2.81
C MET A 83 -2.52 -15.61 -3.12
N GLY A 84 -3.16 -16.24 -2.13
CA GLY A 84 -3.85 -17.52 -2.32
C GLY A 84 -5.01 -17.41 -3.30
N GLY A 85 -5.90 -16.44 -3.11
CA GLY A 85 -7.04 -16.18 -3.99
C GLY A 85 -6.61 -15.75 -5.39
N GLY A 86 -5.62 -14.88 -5.49
CA GLY A 86 -5.05 -14.43 -6.77
C GLY A 86 -4.44 -15.59 -7.57
N LEU A 87 -3.70 -16.48 -6.90
CA LEU A 87 -3.14 -17.68 -7.54
C LEU A 87 -4.25 -18.65 -8.00
N LEU A 88 -5.25 -18.91 -7.16
CA LEU A 88 -6.39 -19.75 -7.51
C LEU A 88 -7.12 -19.22 -8.76
N ILE A 89 -7.40 -17.91 -8.78
CA ILE A 89 -8.02 -17.25 -9.93
C ILE A 89 -7.12 -17.34 -11.17
N ALA A 90 -5.81 -17.14 -11.04
CA ALA A 90 -4.85 -17.25 -12.14
C ALA A 90 -4.83 -18.67 -12.75
N LEU A 91 -4.88 -19.71 -11.91
CA LEU A 91 -4.96 -21.10 -12.36
C LEU A 91 -6.29 -21.37 -13.09
N LEU A 92 -7.41 -20.87 -12.58
CA LEU A 92 -8.72 -21.00 -13.23
C LEU A 92 -8.76 -20.32 -14.61
N LEU A 93 -8.07 -19.19 -14.77
CA LEU A 93 -7.95 -18.48 -16.05
C LEU A 93 -7.00 -19.15 -17.05
N THR A 94 -6.17 -20.09 -16.60
CA THR A 94 -5.23 -20.83 -17.44
C THR A 94 -5.93 -21.97 -18.18
N VAL A 95 -6.93 -22.61 -17.57
CA VAL A 95 -7.72 -23.67 -18.21
C VAL A 95 -8.53 -23.08 -19.37
N SER A 96 -8.50 -23.73 -20.54
CA SER A 96 -9.19 -23.25 -21.74
C SER A 96 -10.71 -23.27 -21.57
N SER A 97 -11.26 -22.16 -21.07
CA SER A 97 -12.68 -22.00 -20.82
C SER A 97 -13.26 -20.95 -21.77
N LYS A 98 -14.43 -21.28 -22.36
CA LYS A 98 -15.27 -20.33 -23.12
C LYS A 98 -15.66 -19.08 -22.29
N ILE A 99 -15.49 -19.14 -20.95
CA ILE A 99 -15.91 -18.11 -19.98
C ILE A 99 -14.72 -17.21 -19.55
N LYS A 100 -13.50 -17.43 -20.07
CA LYS A 100 -12.29 -16.68 -19.69
C LYS A 100 -12.46 -15.15 -19.77
N GLY A 101 -13.17 -14.66 -20.79
CA GLY A 101 -13.45 -13.23 -20.94
C GLY A 101 -14.31 -12.65 -19.80
N LEU A 102 -15.32 -13.40 -19.34
CA LEU A 102 -16.19 -12.97 -18.25
C LEU A 102 -15.43 -12.96 -16.91
N PHE A 103 -14.68 -14.03 -16.61
CA PHE A 103 -13.87 -14.08 -15.38
C PHE A 103 -12.82 -12.96 -15.34
N ARG A 104 -12.12 -12.70 -16.46
CA ARG A 104 -11.17 -11.59 -16.55
C ARG A 104 -11.84 -10.23 -16.33
N THR A 105 -13.06 -10.04 -16.84
CA THR A 105 -13.79 -8.79 -16.64
C THR A 105 -14.17 -8.61 -15.17
N ILE A 106 -14.78 -9.62 -14.55
CA ILE A 106 -15.20 -9.58 -13.14
C ILE A 106 -14.01 -9.31 -12.22
N THR A 107 -12.84 -9.91 -12.46
CA THR A 107 -11.66 -9.71 -11.61
C THR A 107 -11.00 -8.35 -11.83
N MET A 108 -11.17 -7.74 -12.99
CA MET A 108 -10.61 -6.41 -13.30
C MET A 108 -11.49 -5.25 -12.84
N ILE A 109 -12.83 -5.42 -12.79
CA ILE A 109 -13.77 -4.40 -12.32
C ILE A 109 -13.35 -3.76 -10.98
N PRO A 110 -13.02 -4.53 -9.91
CA PRO A 110 -12.71 -3.92 -8.62
C PRO A 110 -11.43 -3.07 -8.63
N MET A 111 -10.50 -3.25 -9.58
CA MET A 111 -9.27 -2.45 -9.64
C MET A 111 -9.52 -0.97 -9.93
N GLY A 112 -10.66 -0.63 -10.53
CA GLY A 112 -11.05 0.76 -10.77
C GLY A 112 -11.77 1.42 -9.59
N VAL A 113 -12.13 0.65 -8.55
CA VAL A 113 -12.88 1.17 -7.41
C VAL A 113 -11.92 1.91 -6.47
N PRO A 114 -12.14 3.21 -6.19
CA PRO A 114 -11.32 3.95 -5.25
C PRO A 114 -11.39 3.34 -3.84
N THR A 115 -10.27 3.36 -3.10
CA THR A 115 -10.20 2.80 -1.74
C THR A 115 -11.26 3.37 -0.80
N ILE A 116 -11.57 4.66 -0.91
CA ILE A 116 -12.60 5.32 -0.11
C ILE A 116 -13.99 4.72 -0.40
N VAL A 117 -14.30 4.44 -1.68
CA VAL A 117 -15.58 3.85 -2.08
C VAL A 117 -15.69 2.43 -1.52
N SER A 118 -14.63 1.63 -1.60
CA SER A 118 -14.59 0.30 -0.98
C SER A 118 -14.82 0.37 0.53
N GLY A 119 -14.24 1.37 1.20
CA GLY A 119 -14.46 1.61 2.63
C GLY A 119 -15.91 1.96 2.96
N VAL A 120 -16.56 2.81 2.16
CA VAL A 120 -17.97 3.16 2.34
C VAL A 120 -18.89 1.95 2.10
N ILE A 121 -18.61 1.13 1.09
CA ILE A 121 -19.35 -0.10 0.82
C ILE A 121 -19.26 -1.05 2.01
N MET A 122 -18.07 -1.22 2.60
CA MET A 122 -17.88 -2.02 3.82
C MET A 122 -18.74 -1.51 4.98
N LEU A 123 -18.83 -0.19 5.18
CA LEU A 123 -19.70 0.40 6.20
C LEU A 123 -21.17 0.05 5.97
N TYR A 124 -21.65 0.10 4.72
CA TYR A 124 -23.04 -0.30 4.41
C TYR A 124 -23.28 -1.80 4.64
N ILE A 125 -22.36 -2.65 4.20
CA ILE A 125 -22.47 -4.11 4.34
C ILE A 125 -22.50 -4.51 5.81
N PHE A 126 -21.57 -3.98 6.61
CA PHE A 126 -21.34 -4.39 8.00
C PHE A 126 -21.97 -3.46 9.05
N SER A 127 -22.78 -2.49 8.64
CA SER A 127 -23.58 -1.69 9.59
C SER A 127 -24.58 -2.56 10.35
N SER A 128 -25.08 -2.06 11.49
CA SER A 128 -26.06 -2.78 12.32
C SER A 128 -27.32 -3.18 11.54
N ASN A 129 -27.79 -2.33 10.62
CA ASN A 129 -28.89 -2.60 9.69
C ASN A 129 -28.38 -2.89 8.27
N GLY A 130 -27.15 -3.41 8.16
CA GLY A 130 -26.47 -3.63 6.90
C GLY A 130 -26.95 -4.87 6.17
N TYR A 131 -26.61 -4.93 4.88
CA TYR A 131 -26.97 -6.06 4.01
C TYR A 131 -26.54 -7.41 4.56
N PHE A 132 -25.40 -7.47 5.26
CA PHE A 132 -24.92 -8.72 5.84
C PHE A 132 -25.81 -9.19 7.00
N ASN A 133 -26.20 -8.30 7.91
CA ASN A 133 -27.08 -8.65 9.02
C ASN A 133 -28.49 -8.97 8.55
N GLU A 134 -28.99 -8.26 7.54
CA GLU A 134 -30.28 -8.60 6.92
C GLU A 134 -30.25 -10.00 6.28
N PHE A 135 -29.15 -10.33 5.60
CA PHE A 135 -28.96 -11.66 5.03
C PHE A 135 -28.95 -12.75 6.13
N LEU A 136 -28.23 -12.53 7.23
CA LEU A 136 -28.19 -13.44 8.37
C LEU A 136 -29.59 -13.65 8.98
N TYR A 137 -30.34 -12.55 9.18
CA TYR A 137 -31.70 -12.62 9.71
C TYR A 137 -32.64 -13.45 8.82
N ARG A 138 -32.52 -13.30 7.49
CA ARG A 138 -33.32 -14.07 6.52
C ARG A 138 -33.02 -15.57 6.56
N ILE A 139 -31.79 -15.97 6.89
CA ILE A 139 -31.41 -17.38 7.05
C ILE A 139 -31.60 -17.90 8.48
N GLY A 140 -32.15 -17.07 9.37
CA GLY A 140 -32.54 -17.46 10.73
C GLY A 140 -31.44 -17.35 11.80
N VAL A 141 -30.37 -16.59 11.53
CA VAL A 141 -29.30 -16.24 12.48
C VAL A 141 -29.52 -14.82 12.99
#